data_AF-A0A942A9Q9-F1
#
_entry.id   AF-A0A942A9Q9-F1
#
_cell.length_a   1.000
_cell.length_b   1.000
_cell.length_c   1.000
_cell.angle_alpha   90.00
_cell.angle_beta   90.00
_cell.angle_gamma   90.00
#
_symmetry.space_group_name_H-M   'P 1'
#
loop_
_entity.id
_entity.type
_entity.pdbx_description
1 polymer ?
#
loop_
_entity_poly.entity_id
_entity_poly.type
_entity_poly.pdbx_seq_one_letter_code
_entity_poly.pdbx_strand_id
1 'polypeptide(L)'
;MMKYKNLFIDLDDTLWDTYHNNKECLEELYTDHHFDRYYASFEAFFAIYWPHNELLWKQYRAGEIDRQTLIIDRFRYMLRPMGIEETKAVLAVNNDFLRRTTTKTRLVPGAIELLEYLRPSYRLYL
;
A
#
# COMPACT_ATOMS: atom_id res chain seq x y z
N MET A 1 -29.86 16.34 22.18
CA MET A 1 -28.89 15.37 21.64
C MET A 1 -28.13 16.03 20.50
N MET A 2 -26.80 16.00 20.49
CA MET A 2 -26.04 16.59 19.38
C MET A 2 -26.16 15.71 18.14
N LYS A 3 -26.47 16.33 17.00
CA LYS A 3 -26.56 15.67 15.70
C LYS A 3 -25.31 15.99 14.90
N TYR A 4 -24.53 14.98 14.56
CA TYR A 4 -23.35 15.14 13.70
C TYR A 4 -23.74 15.72 12.35
N LYS A 5 -22.86 16.55 11.79
CA LYS A 5 -23.05 17.21 10.47
C LYS A 5 -21.91 16.91 9.50
N ASN A 6 -20.74 16.60 10.04
CA ASN A 6 -19.51 16.34 9.29
C ASN A 6 -19.00 14.96 9.72
N LEU A 7 -18.64 14.13 8.76
CA LEU A 7 -18.00 12.84 8.98
C LEU A 7 -16.65 12.86 8.27
N PHE A 8 -15.58 12.58 9.01
CA PHE A 8 -14.25 12.33 8.48
C PHE A 8 -14.09 10.82 8.42
N ILE A 9 -13.87 10.28 7.23
CA ILE A 9 -13.83 8.85 6.96
C ILE A 9 -12.43 8.55 6.43
N ASP A 10 -11.72 7.67 7.11
CA ASP A 10 -10.44 7.17 6.62
C ASP A 10 -10.61 6.48 5.25
N LEU A 11 -9.55 6.49 4.44
CA LEU A 11 -9.59 5.93 3.10
C LEU A 11 -9.12 4.47 3.10
N ASP A 12 -7.90 4.24 3.57
CA ASP A 12 -7.18 2.98 3.42
C ASP A 12 -7.78 1.89 4.32
N ASP A 13 -8.21 0.79 3.70
CA ASP A 13 -8.90 -0.35 4.34
C ASP A 13 -10.17 0.03 5.13
N THR A 14 -10.70 1.24 4.91
CA THR A 14 -12.00 1.70 5.40
C THR A 14 -13.00 1.88 4.24
N LEU A 15 -12.60 2.56 3.17
CA LEU A 15 -13.38 2.71 1.93
C LEU A 15 -12.70 2.02 0.75
N TRP A 16 -11.38 2.17 0.66
CA TRP A 16 -10.55 1.62 -0.40
C TRP A 16 -9.87 0.34 0.10
N ASP A 17 -9.94 -0.77 -0.65
CA ASP A 17 -9.33 -2.04 -0.24
C ASP A 17 -7.83 -2.04 -0.55
N THR A 18 -7.10 -1.23 0.20
CA THR A 18 -5.68 -0.93 0.00
C THR A 18 -4.83 -2.19 0.18
N TYR A 19 -5.18 -3.08 1.12
CA TYR A 19 -4.50 -4.35 1.29
C TYR A 19 -4.52 -5.20 0.01
N HIS A 20 -5.69 -5.49 -0.55
CA HIS A 20 -5.77 -6.34 -1.73
C HIS A 20 -5.30 -5.64 -3.00
N ASN A 21 -5.57 -4.33 -3.14
CA ASN A 21 -5.06 -3.54 -4.26
C ASN A 21 -3.53 -3.54 -4.29
N ASN A 22 -2.88 -3.33 -3.13
CA ASN A 22 -1.42 -3.36 -3.03
C ASN A 22 -0.87 -4.77 -3.27
N LYS A 23 -1.53 -5.81 -2.73
CA LYS A 23 -1.12 -7.20 -2.94
C LYS A 23 -1.13 -7.56 -4.43
N GLU A 24 -2.17 -7.17 -5.16
CA GLU A 24 -2.28 -7.35 -6.61
C GLU A 24 -1.16 -6.60 -7.36
N CYS A 25 -0.86 -5.34 -6.99
CA CYS A 25 0.26 -4.60 -7.58
C CYS A 25 1.63 -5.26 -7.33
N LEU A 26 1.82 -5.85 -6.14
CA LEU A 26 3.05 -6.54 -5.79
C LEU A 26 3.21 -7.86 -6.58
N GLU A 27 2.11 -8.54 -6.86
CA GLU A 27 2.10 -9.75 -7.69
C GLU A 27 2.45 -9.45 -9.15
N GLU A 28 1.92 -8.35 -9.70
CA GLU A 28 2.32 -7.87 -11.02
C GLU A 28 3.79 -7.48 -11.06
N LEU A 29 4.29 -6.75 -10.06
CA LEU A 29 5.71 -6.40 -9.97
C LEU A 29 6.61 -7.63 -9.89
N TYR A 30 6.22 -8.60 -9.06
CA TYR A 30 6.92 -9.86 -8.92
C TYR A 30 7.10 -10.55 -10.28
N THR A 31 6.03 -10.58 -11.07
CA THR A 31 6.00 -11.20 -12.39
C THR A 31 6.82 -10.39 -13.40
N ASP A 32 6.57 -9.08 -13.51
CA ASP A 32 7.17 -8.22 -14.55
C ASP A 32 8.66 -7.96 -14.34
N HIS A 33 9.13 -7.97 -13.08
CA HIS A 33 10.56 -7.81 -12.76
C HIS A 33 11.29 -9.15 -12.60
N HIS A 34 10.60 -10.27 -12.86
CA HIS A 34 11.14 -11.64 -12.77
C HIS A 34 11.78 -11.94 -11.41
N PHE A 35 11.03 -11.64 -10.34
CA PHE A 35 11.44 -11.90 -8.95
C PHE A 35 11.40 -13.38 -8.61
N ASP A 36 10.75 -14.21 -9.43
CA ASP A 36 10.76 -15.68 -9.37
C ASP A 36 12.15 -16.30 -9.48
N ARG A 37 13.12 -15.56 -10.02
CA ARG A 37 14.54 -15.95 -10.04
C ARG A 37 15.19 -15.95 -8.65
N TYR A 38 14.58 -15.26 -7.68
CA TYR A 38 15.16 -15.02 -6.35
C TYR A 38 14.23 -15.46 -5.20
N TYR A 39 12.94 -15.53 -5.46
CA TYR A 39 11.91 -15.96 -4.51
C TYR A 39 11.16 -17.15 -5.10
N ALA A 40 10.86 -18.15 -4.26
CA ALA A 40 10.27 -19.40 -4.73
C ALA A 40 8.84 -19.26 -5.27
N SER A 41 8.09 -18.26 -4.79
CA SER A 41 6.75 -17.90 -5.27
C SER A 41 6.42 -16.46 -4.87
N PHE A 42 5.34 -15.92 -5.43
CA PHE A 42 4.80 -14.62 -5.00
C PHE A 42 4.45 -14.63 -3.51
N GLU A 43 3.87 -15.72 -3.00
CA GLU A 43 3.54 -15.87 -1.57
C GLU A 43 4.79 -15.84 -0.70
N ALA A 44 5.90 -16.46 -1.14
CA ALA A 44 7.16 -16.41 -0.41
C ALA A 44 7.74 -14.99 -0.38
N PHE A 45 7.66 -14.26 -1.50
CA PHE A 45 8.01 -12.84 -1.56
C PHE A 45 7.12 -12.00 -0.64
N PHE A 46 5.80 -12.17 -0.72
CA PHE A 46 4.82 -11.39 0.03
C PHE A 46 4.89 -11.63 1.53
N ALA A 47 5.16 -12.87 1.95
CA ALA A 47 5.37 -13.25 3.35
C ALA A 47 6.57 -12.53 3.99
N ILE A 48 7.52 -12.06 3.19
CA ILE A 48 8.67 -11.26 3.64
C ILE A 48 8.36 -9.76 3.51
N TYR A 49 7.82 -9.33 2.37
CA TYR A 49 7.51 -7.93 2.09
C TYR A 49 6.51 -7.35 3.10
N TRP A 50 5.39 -8.03 3.32
CA TRP A 50 4.28 -7.50 4.12
C TRP A 50 4.68 -7.14 5.56
N PRO A 51 5.26 -8.06 6.37
CA PRO A 51 5.66 -7.71 7.74
C PRO A 51 6.76 -6.65 7.79
N HIS A 52 7.67 -6.62 6.81
CA HIS A 52 8.70 -5.59 6.72
C HIS A 52 8.12 -4.21 6.41
N ASN A 53 7.20 -4.13 5.45
CA ASN A 53 6.49 -2.88 5.13
C ASN A 53 5.65 -2.38 6.32
N GLU A 54 4.93 -3.28 7.01
CA GLU A 54 4.17 -2.92 8.21
C GLU A 54 5.07 -2.40 9.35
N LEU A 55 6.26 -2.98 9.53
CA LEU A 55 7.25 -2.48 10.47
C LEU A 55 7.67 -1.05 10.12
N LEU A 56 8.01 -0.78 8.85
CA LEU A 56 8.39 0.56 8.41
C LEU A 56 7.27 1.57 8.60
N TRP A 57 6.03 1.21 8.29
CA TRP A 57 4.88 2.08 8.55
C TRP A 57 4.67 2.35 10.05
N LYS A 58 4.89 1.35 10.91
CA LYS A 58 4.86 1.53 12.37
C LYS A 58 5.94 2.53 12.82
N GLN A 59 7.17 2.38 12.34
CA GLN A 59 8.28 3.29 12.66
C GLN A 59 8.01 4.71 12.16
N TYR A 60 7.46 4.85 10.96
CA TYR A 60 7.08 6.15 10.40
C TYR A 60 6.00 6.84 11.25
N ARG A 61 4.94 6.10 11.64
CA ARG A 61 3.90 6.63 12.54
C ARG A 61 4.43 7.01 13.93
N ALA A 62 5.48 6.35 14.39
CA ALA A 62 6.18 6.69 15.63
C ALA A 62 7.18 7.86 15.48
N GLY A 63 7.40 8.36 14.25
CA GLY A 63 8.38 9.41 13.97
C GLY A 63 9.84 8.94 14.02
N GLU A 64 10.09 7.63 14.03
CA GLU A 64 11.42 7.03 14.13
C GLU A 64 12.17 7.08 12.79
N ILE A 65 11.43 7.02 11.68
CA ILE A 65 11.96 7.17 10.31
C ILE A 65 11.15 8.22 9.56
N ASP A 66 11.77 8.84 8.57
CA ASP A 66 11.06 9.75 7.68
C ASP A 66 10.39 8.99 6.51
N ARG A 67 9.57 9.73 5.75
CA ARG A 67 8.87 9.19 4.59
C ARG A 67 9.84 8.68 3.51
N GLN A 68 10.99 9.32 3.34
CA GLN A 68 11.97 8.93 2.32
C GLN A 68 12.57 7.56 2.65
N THR A 69 12.91 7.34 3.92
CA THR A 69 13.42 6.08 4.46
C THR A 69 12.40 4.96 4.26
N LEU A 70 11.14 5.17 4.63
CA LEU A 70 10.06 4.19 4.42
C LEU A 70 9.95 3.77 2.93
N ILE A 71 9.91 4.76 2.03
CA ILE A 71 9.72 4.52 0.60
C ILE A 71 10.88 3.73 -0.01
N ILE A 72 12.10 4.00 0.43
CA ILE A 72 13.29 3.32 -0.08
C ILE A 72 13.41 1.93 0.55
N ASP A 73 13.32 1.83 1.87
CA ASP A 73 13.68 0.61 2.59
C ASP A 73 12.66 -0.53 2.42
N ARG A 74 11.40 -0.21 2.09
CA ARG A 74 10.38 -1.24 1.79
C ARG A 74 10.75 -2.10 0.59
N PHE A 75 11.44 -1.52 -0.41
CA PHE A 75 11.90 -2.26 -1.59
C PHE A 75 13.38 -2.60 -1.52
N ARG A 76 14.23 -1.77 -0.91
CA ARG A 76 15.66 -2.09 -0.75
C ARG A 76 15.86 -3.44 -0.08
N TYR A 77 15.11 -3.72 0.98
CA TYR A 77 15.19 -5.01 1.68
C TYR A 77 14.88 -6.20 0.75
N MET A 78 13.87 -6.07 -0.10
CA MET A 78 13.47 -7.09 -1.06
C MET A 78 14.40 -7.22 -2.27
N LEU A 79 15.15 -6.18 -2.60
CA LEU A 79 16.01 -6.13 -3.79
C LEU A 79 17.45 -6.58 -3.49
N ARG A 80 17.84 -6.65 -2.21
CA ARG A 80 19.17 -7.13 -1.79
C ARG A 80 19.55 -8.53 -2.32
N PRO A 81 18.68 -9.56 -2.29
CA PRO A 81 19.03 -10.87 -2.85
C PRO A 81 19.36 -10.85 -4.35
N MET A 82 18.92 -9.79 -5.05
CA MET A 82 19.18 -9.57 -6.48
C MET A 82 20.47 -8.76 -6.73
N GLY A 83 21.19 -8.39 -5.68
CA GLY A 83 22.36 -7.50 -5.75
C GLY A 83 22.01 -6.04 -6.07
N ILE A 84 20.74 -5.65 -5.93
CA ILE A 84 20.27 -4.29 -6.23
C ILE A 84 20.22 -3.49 -4.91
N GLU A 85 21.22 -2.64 -4.70
CA GLU A 85 21.31 -1.76 -3.52
C GLU A 85 21.24 -0.27 -3.86
N GLU A 86 21.53 0.07 -5.11
CA GLU A 86 21.62 1.46 -5.58
C GLU A 86 20.24 2.15 -5.46
N THR A 87 20.22 3.31 -4.81
CA THR A 87 18.98 3.98 -4.41
C THR A 87 18.09 4.35 -5.60
N LYS A 88 18.66 4.77 -6.73
CA LYS A 88 17.87 5.11 -7.93
C LYS A 88 17.20 3.86 -8.52
N ALA A 89 17.86 2.71 -8.54
CA ALA A 89 17.26 1.44 -8.97
C ALA A 89 16.11 1.01 -8.02
N VAL A 90 16.31 1.10 -6.71
CA VAL A 90 15.25 0.82 -5.72
C VAL A 90 14.05 1.76 -5.90
N LEU A 91 14.31 3.06 -6.09
CA LEU A 91 13.25 4.04 -6.31
C LEU A 91 12.50 3.81 -7.63
N ALA A 92 13.15 3.25 -8.67
CA ALA A 92 12.48 2.91 -9.92
C ALA A 92 11.41 1.83 -9.70
N VAL A 93 11.73 0.76 -8.95
CA VAL A 93 10.76 -0.30 -8.58
C VAL A 93 9.63 0.29 -7.72
N ASN A 94 9.99 1.13 -6.75
CA ASN A 94 9.01 1.82 -5.92
C ASN A 94 8.04 2.71 -6.72
N ASN A 95 8.55 3.45 -7.70
CA ASN A 95 7.73 4.33 -8.52
C ASN A 95 6.81 3.54 -9.44
N ASP A 96 7.28 2.41 -9.96
CA ASP A 96 6.43 1.48 -10.72
C ASP A 96 5.31 0.91 -9.84
N PHE A 97 5.63 0.50 -8.60
CA PHE A 97 4.63 0.10 -7.61
C PHE A 97 3.56 1.18 -7.40
N LEU A 98 3.98 2.40 -7.05
CA LEU A 98 3.05 3.49 -6.81
C LEU A 98 2.20 3.80 -8.05
N ARG A 99 2.78 3.77 -9.24
CA ARG A 99 2.04 3.96 -10.50
C ARG A 99 0.95 2.90 -10.66
N ARG A 100 1.25 1.63 -10.40
CA ARG A 100 0.26 0.53 -10.48
C ARG A 100 -0.86 0.71 -9.46
N THR A 101 -0.54 1.18 -8.24
CA THR A 101 -1.60 1.40 -7.22
C THR A 101 -2.65 2.43 -7.65
N THR A 102 -2.31 3.38 -8.52
CA THR A 102 -3.26 4.38 -9.02
C THR A 102 -4.32 3.82 -9.98
N THR A 103 -4.11 2.63 -10.53
CA THR A 103 -5.03 2.02 -11.50
C THR A 103 -5.97 0.99 -10.87
N LYS A 104 -5.74 0.63 -9.60
CA LYS A 104 -6.60 -0.31 -8.88
C LYS A 104 -7.91 0.36 -8.50
N THR A 105 -8.96 -0.43 -8.30
CA THR A 105 -10.33 0.08 -8.08
C THR A 105 -11.10 -0.71 -7.03
N ARG A 106 -10.48 -1.68 -6.35
CA ARG A 106 -11.19 -2.49 -5.35
C ARG A 106 -11.54 -1.62 -4.15
N LEU A 107 -12.79 -1.76 -3.71
CA LEU A 107 -13.35 -1.08 -2.55
C LEU A 107 -13.64 -2.07 -1.44
N VAL A 108 -13.67 -1.58 -0.21
CA VAL A 108 -14.19 -2.34 0.92
C VAL A 108 -15.67 -2.67 0.64
N PRO A 109 -16.14 -3.91 0.86
CA PRO A 109 -17.53 -4.28 0.63
C PRO A 109 -18.50 -3.32 1.35
N GLY A 110 -19.47 -2.79 0.61
CA GLY A 110 -20.46 -1.83 1.11
C GLY A 110 -19.99 -0.37 1.21
N ALA A 111 -18.75 -0.05 0.83
CA ALA A 111 -18.24 1.33 0.88
C ALA A 111 -19.12 2.30 0.06
N ILE A 112 -19.50 1.93 -1.17
CA ILE A 112 -20.36 2.76 -2.02
C ILE A 112 -21.74 2.96 -1.39
N GLU A 113 -22.38 1.87 -0.96
CA GLU A 113 -23.72 1.87 -0.36
C GLU A 113 -23.76 2.74 0.91
N LEU A 114 -22.72 2.65 1.75
CA LEU A 114 -22.54 3.49 2.92
C LEU A 114 -22.44 4.97 2.55
N LEU A 115 -21.60 5.32 1.56
CA LEU A 115 -21.43 6.70 1.14
C LEU A 115 -22.71 7.27 0.54
N GLU A 116 -23.44 6.49 -0.26
CA GLU A 116 -24.74 6.87 -0.82
C GLU A 116 -25.78 7.10 0.27
N TYR A 117 -25.78 6.28 1.32
CA TYR A 117 -26.66 6.45 2.47
C TYR A 117 -26.32 7.71 3.30
N LEU A 118 -25.04 8.01 3.49
CA LEU A 118 -24.60 9.12 4.35
C LEU A 118 -24.66 10.49 3.67
N ARG A 119 -24.33 10.56 2.37
CA ARG A 119 -24.19 11.83 1.62
C ARG A 119 -25.40 12.78 1.71
N PRO A 120 -26.67 12.32 1.72
CA PRO A 120 -27.82 13.21 1.85
C PRO A 120 -27.93 13.90 3.22
N SER A 121 -27.33 13.31 4.26
CA SER A 121 -27.50 13.74 5.65
C SER A 121 -26.25 14.38 6.27
N TYR A 122 -25.07 14.09 5.71
CA TYR A 122 -23.77 14.49 6.26
C TYR A 122 -22.84 15.06 5.19
N ARG A 123 -21.97 15.99 5.58
CA ARG A 123 -20.80 16.38 4.78
C ARG A 123 -19.70 15.36 5.03
N LEU A 124 -19.18 14.77 3.95
CA LEU A 124 -18.16 13.71 4.01
C LEU A 124 -16.79 14.29 3.66
N TYR A 125 -15.79 13.92 4.45
CA TYR A 125 -14.39 14.31 4.30
C TYR A 125 -13.52 13.05 4.37
N LEU A 126 -12.41 13.06 3.64
CA LEU A 126 -11.29 12.15 3.84
C LEU A 126 -10.27 12.84 4.76
#